data_AF-A0A1W6LI80-F1
#
_entry.id   AF-A0A1W6LI80-F1
#
_cell.length_a   1.000
_cell.length_b   1.000
_cell.length_c   1.000
_cell.angle_alpha   90.00
_cell.angle_beta   90.00
_cell.angle_gamma   90.00
#
_symmetry.space_group_name_H-M   'P 1'
#
loop_
_entity.id
_entity.type
_entity.pdbx_description
1 polymer ?
#
loop_
_entity_poly.entity_id
_entity_poly.type
_entity_poly.pdbx_seq_one_letter_code
_entity_poly.pdbx_strand_id
1 'polypeptide(L)'
;MRYAVFLRNVNLGRPNAPTREQFEAAFLHAGAREATSFLTNGTLVYAPGDGVTAQAVFEGAYRTLQSVCGLREPAFVRTVDYLAALVALDPFAGIDRGSVYAFCVSFLLDPSVTPPVLPLASARRDVELVRVTPGEVLSVSRQVMKAPGSPNAFLEKHLGSRLSTREWNTITRLVKRFGQAGVG
;
A
#
# COMPACT_ATOMS: atom_id res chain seq x y z
N MET A 1 14.24 10.24 7.43
CA MET A 1 13.14 9.25 7.33
C MET A 1 12.53 9.24 5.93
N ARG A 2 12.08 8.08 5.44
CA ARG A 2 11.39 7.89 4.16
C ARG A 2 9.97 7.40 4.38
N TYR A 3 9.08 7.74 3.46
CA TYR A 3 7.68 7.41 3.48
C TYR A 3 7.27 6.76 2.16
N ALA A 4 6.42 5.75 2.22
CA ALA A 4 5.78 5.14 1.07
C ALA A 4 4.32 5.62 0.99
N VAL A 5 3.90 6.05 -0.19
CA VAL A 5 2.51 6.30 -0.53
C VAL A 5 2.00 5.21 -1.47
N PHE A 6 0.77 4.76 -1.24
CA PHE A 6 0.06 3.80 -2.08
C PHE A 6 -1.23 4.46 -2.61
N LEU A 7 -1.23 4.85 -3.88
CA LEU A 7 -2.41 5.40 -4.54
C LEU A 7 -3.30 4.28 -5.09
N ARG A 8 -4.60 4.34 -4.79
CA ARG A 8 -5.57 3.39 -5.34
C ARG A 8 -5.89 3.73 -6.80
N ASN A 9 -6.15 2.70 -7.61
CA ASN A 9 -6.59 2.80 -9.01
C ASN A 9 -5.66 3.63 -9.92
N VAL A 10 -4.38 3.75 -9.57
CA VAL A 10 -3.38 4.42 -10.39
C VAL A 10 -2.55 3.38 -11.13
N ASN A 11 -2.54 3.50 -12.46
CA ASN A 11 -1.63 2.80 -13.35
C ASN A 11 -0.91 3.83 -14.20
N LEU A 12 0.36 4.11 -13.87
CA LEU A 12 1.11 5.20 -14.48
C LEU A 12 1.13 5.09 -16.01
N GLY A 13 0.87 6.21 -16.69
CA GLY A 13 0.83 6.30 -18.15
C GLY A 13 -0.44 5.78 -18.84
N ARG A 14 -1.45 5.33 -18.08
CA ARG A 14 -2.79 5.03 -18.64
C ARG A 14 -3.64 6.31 -18.74
N PRO A 15 -4.72 6.31 -19.55
CA PRO A 15 -5.69 7.40 -19.55
C PRO A 15 -6.17 7.72 -18.12
N ASN A 16 -6.23 9.01 -17.79
CA ASN A 16 -6.60 9.53 -16.46
C ASN A 16 -5.65 9.12 -15.31
N ALA A 17 -4.38 8.81 -15.63
CA ALA A 17 -3.32 8.58 -14.66
C ALA A 17 -2.08 9.42 -14.99
N PRO A 18 -1.30 9.87 -13.99
CA PRO A 18 -0.04 10.58 -14.23
C PRO A 18 0.97 9.69 -14.96
N THR A 19 1.87 10.30 -15.74
CA THR A 19 3.12 9.63 -16.13
C THR A 19 4.02 9.45 -14.90
N ARG A 20 5.10 8.68 -15.06
CA ARG A 20 6.10 8.50 -14.00
C ARG A 20 6.71 9.84 -13.57
N GLU A 21 7.04 10.66 -14.55
CA GLU A 21 7.66 11.97 -14.37
C GLU A 21 6.70 12.93 -13.68
N GLN A 22 5.43 12.96 -14.10
CA GLN A 22 4.40 13.77 -13.43
C GLN A 22 4.19 13.32 -11.98
N PHE A 23 4.20 12.01 -11.73
CA PHE A 23 4.02 11.47 -10.41
C PHE A 23 5.17 11.82 -9.47
N GLU A 24 6.42 11.67 -9.92
CA GLU A 24 7.60 12.04 -9.13
C GLU A 24 7.71 13.56 -8.95
N ALA A 25 7.48 14.34 -10.01
CA ALA A 25 7.54 15.81 -9.97
C ALA A 25 6.52 16.41 -9.00
N ALA A 26 5.32 15.83 -8.88
CA ALA A 26 4.32 16.29 -7.91
C ALA A 26 4.86 16.28 -6.47
N PHE A 27 5.63 15.25 -6.10
CA PHE A 27 6.23 15.15 -4.76
C PHE A 27 7.42 16.10 -4.60
N LEU A 28 8.28 16.22 -5.62
CA LEU A 28 9.42 17.14 -5.59
C LEU A 28 8.96 18.61 -5.45
N HIS A 29 7.98 19.04 -6.26
CA HIS A 29 7.41 20.38 -6.17
C HIS A 29 6.67 20.64 -4.85
N ALA A 30 6.15 19.59 -4.21
CA ALA A 30 5.52 19.70 -2.89
C ALA A 30 6.52 19.75 -1.72
N GLY A 31 7.83 19.77 -2.00
CA GLY A 31 8.89 19.90 -1.00
C GLY A 31 9.52 18.58 -0.57
N ALA A 32 9.38 17.50 -1.35
CA ALA A 32 10.22 16.32 -1.17
C ALA A 32 11.65 16.59 -1.68
N ARG A 33 12.67 16.19 -0.91
CA ARG A 33 14.06 16.18 -1.39
C ARG A 33 14.35 15.01 -2.35
N GLU A 34 13.61 13.91 -2.16
CA GLU A 34 13.70 12.69 -2.95
C GLU A 34 12.28 12.19 -3.20
N ALA A 35 11.99 11.77 -4.43
CA ALA A 35 10.75 11.08 -4.79
C ALA A 35 11.06 10.05 -5.86
N THR A 36 10.65 8.81 -5.66
CA THR A 36 10.90 7.70 -6.58
C THR A 36 9.69 6.79 -6.64
N SER A 37 9.07 6.70 -7.81
CA SER A 37 7.98 5.76 -8.05
C SER A 37 8.49 4.31 -7.99
N PHE A 38 7.62 3.42 -7.54
CA PHE A 38 7.89 2.02 -7.38
C PHE A 38 6.81 1.22 -8.12
N LEU A 39 7.19 0.62 -9.26
CA LEU A 39 6.24 0.02 -10.21
C LEU A 39 5.26 1.06 -10.79
N THR A 40 4.31 0.61 -11.60
CA THR A 40 3.30 1.46 -12.23
C THR A 40 2.01 1.56 -11.41
N ASN A 41 1.88 0.80 -10.31
CA ASN A 41 0.64 0.65 -9.53
C ASN A 41 0.36 1.80 -8.54
N GLY A 42 0.89 3.01 -8.81
CA GLY A 42 0.71 4.16 -7.94
C GLY A 42 1.43 4.07 -6.60
N THR A 43 2.51 3.28 -6.49
CA THR A 43 3.37 3.27 -5.30
C THR A 43 4.53 4.24 -5.50
N LEU A 44 4.85 5.07 -4.50
CA LEU A 44 5.99 5.98 -4.55
C LEU A 44 6.63 6.10 -3.17
N VAL A 45 7.95 6.19 -3.14
CA VAL A 45 8.71 6.49 -1.91
C VAL A 45 9.23 7.91 -2.00
N TYR A 46 9.02 8.69 -0.96
CA TYR A 46 9.51 10.06 -0.86
C TYR A 46 10.15 10.34 0.48
N ALA A 47 10.92 11.42 0.52
CA ALA A 47 11.49 11.93 1.74
C ALA A 47 11.29 13.46 1.80
N PRO A 48 10.71 14.00 2.89
CA PRO A 48 10.47 15.44 2.99
C PRO A 48 11.78 16.22 3.04
N GLY A 49 11.79 17.42 2.47
CA GLY A 49 12.90 18.38 2.64
C GLY A 49 12.94 18.97 4.05
N ASP A 50 13.97 19.76 4.31
CA ASP A 50 14.17 20.39 5.62
C ASP A 50 13.05 21.40 5.91
N GLY A 51 12.55 21.39 7.16
CA GLY A 51 11.47 22.28 7.59
C GLY A 51 10.07 21.93 7.04
N VAL A 52 9.91 20.85 6.27
CA VAL A 52 8.63 20.41 5.72
C VAL A 52 8.22 19.07 6.33
N THR A 53 6.95 18.93 6.73
CA THR A 53 6.45 17.65 7.24
C THR A 53 6.13 16.69 6.10
N ALA A 54 6.23 15.39 6.35
CA ALA A 54 5.86 14.37 5.35
C ALA A 54 4.40 14.44 4.93
N GLN A 55 3.51 14.85 5.86
CA GLN A 55 2.10 15.07 5.56
C GLN A 55 1.93 16.27 4.62
N ALA A 56 2.63 17.39 4.86
CA ALA A 56 2.53 18.55 3.99
C ALA A 56 2.98 18.25 2.55
N VAL A 57 4.07 17.49 2.39
CA VAL A 57 4.53 17.01 1.07
C VAL A 57 3.47 16.15 0.41
N PHE A 58 2.91 15.17 1.13
CA PHE A 58 1.86 14.30 0.60
C PHE A 58 0.62 15.10 0.16
N GLU A 59 0.11 15.99 1.01
CA GLU A 59 -1.08 16.80 0.71
C GLU A 59 -0.87 17.75 -0.48
N GLY A 60 0.34 18.33 -0.60
CA GLY A 60 0.70 19.16 -1.74
C GLY A 60 0.73 18.36 -3.04
N ALA A 61 1.43 17.23 -3.03
CA ALA A 61 1.54 16.34 -4.19
C ALA A 61 0.17 15.79 -4.59
N TYR A 62 -0.63 15.36 -3.63
CA TYR A 62 -1.97 14.84 -3.87
C TYR A 62 -2.87 15.89 -4.52
N ARG A 63 -2.89 17.14 -4.01
CA ARG A 63 -3.64 18.25 -4.65
C ARG A 63 -3.23 18.49 -6.11
N THR A 64 -1.93 18.45 -6.41
CA THR A 64 -1.44 18.56 -7.81
C THR A 64 -1.92 17.40 -8.66
N LEU A 65 -1.86 16.16 -8.16
CA LEU A 65 -2.33 14.99 -8.91
C LEU A 65 -3.86 15.00 -9.11
N GLN A 66 -4.61 15.55 -8.15
CA GLN A 66 -6.06 15.74 -8.28
C GLN A 66 -6.42 16.77 -9.36
N SER A 67 -5.63 17.85 -9.51
CA SER A 67 -5.90 18.90 -10.49
C SER A 67 -5.44 18.52 -11.90
N VAL A 68 -4.27 17.91 -12.03
CA VAL A 68 -3.67 17.58 -13.33
C VAL A 68 -4.21 16.28 -13.90
N CYS A 69 -4.45 15.27 -13.06
CA CYS A 69 -4.80 13.92 -13.52
C CYS A 69 -6.22 13.50 -13.13
N GLY A 70 -6.97 14.35 -12.44
CA GLY A 70 -8.33 14.02 -12.00
C GLY A 70 -8.38 12.92 -10.93
N LEU A 71 -7.27 12.65 -10.23
CA LEU A 71 -7.22 11.65 -9.17
C LEU A 71 -8.27 11.97 -8.08
N ARG A 72 -9.01 10.97 -7.61
CA ARG A 72 -10.03 11.13 -6.54
C ARG A 72 -9.98 10.03 -5.48
N GLU A 73 -9.18 9.00 -5.72
CA GLU A 73 -9.15 7.79 -4.90
C GLU A 73 -8.19 7.95 -3.72
N PRO A 74 -8.48 7.33 -2.57
CA PRO A 74 -7.67 7.47 -1.38
C PRO A 74 -6.23 7.03 -1.60
N ALA A 75 -5.34 7.65 -0.83
CA ALA A 75 -3.95 7.31 -0.70
C ALA A 75 -3.66 6.78 0.71
N PHE A 76 -2.68 5.90 0.82
CA PHE A 76 -2.25 5.34 2.09
C PHE A 76 -0.77 5.64 2.29
N VAL A 77 -0.42 6.31 3.39
CA VAL A 77 0.96 6.67 3.70
C VAL A 77 1.47 5.84 4.88
N ARG A 78 2.67 5.29 4.76
CA ARG A 78 3.40 4.58 5.83
C ARG A 78 4.86 5.01 5.84
N THR A 79 5.51 4.99 7.01
CA THR A 79 6.97 5.09 7.04
C THR A 79 7.57 3.81 6.45
N VAL A 80 8.72 3.95 5.77
CA VAL A 80 9.44 2.77 5.26
C VAL A 80 9.92 1.90 6.42
N ASP A 81 10.28 2.50 7.56
CA ASP A 81 10.71 1.78 8.77
C ASP A 81 9.58 0.95 9.38
N TYR A 82 8.35 1.46 9.39
CA TYR A 82 7.18 0.69 9.81
C TYR A 82 6.95 -0.52 8.90
N LEU A 83 7.04 -0.33 7.58
CA LEU A 83 6.92 -1.43 6.63
C LEU A 83 8.05 -2.46 6.81
N ALA A 84 9.27 -2.01 7.14
CA ALA A 84 10.39 -2.89 7.43
C ALA A 84 10.14 -3.73 8.68
N ALA A 85 9.66 -3.12 9.76
CA ALA A 85 9.25 -3.83 10.97
C ALA A 85 8.12 -4.84 10.69
N LEU A 86 7.13 -4.46 9.88
CA LEU A 86 6.05 -5.37 9.47
C LEU A 86 6.56 -6.56 8.64
N VAL A 87 7.57 -6.34 7.78
CA VAL A 87 8.25 -7.42 7.04
C VAL A 87 9.04 -8.34 7.96
N ALA A 88 9.71 -7.79 8.98
CA ALA A 88 10.50 -8.56 9.94
C ALA A 88 9.66 -9.49 10.82
N LEU A 89 8.35 -9.23 11.00
CA LEU A 89 7.43 -10.14 11.70
C LEU A 89 7.19 -11.47 10.97
N ASP A 90 7.67 -11.60 9.73
CA ASP A 90 7.43 -12.72 8.81
C ASP A 90 5.98 -13.24 8.90
N PRO A 91 4.99 -12.38 8.54
CA PRO A 91 3.60 -12.62 8.86
C PRO A 91 3.00 -13.84 8.17
N PHE A 92 3.69 -14.41 7.18
CA PHE A 92 3.27 -15.58 6.42
C PHE A 92 4.15 -16.80 6.70
N ALA A 93 4.98 -16.76 7.74
CA ALA A 93 5.78 -17.89 8.21
C ALA A 93 4.89 -19.13 8.40
N GLY A 94 5.34 -20.27 7.89
CA GLY A 94 4.62 -21.54 7.98
C GLY A 94 3.49 -21.74 6.97
N ILE A 95 3.19 -20.75 6.12
CA ILE A 95 2.22 -20.93 5.02
C ILE A 95 2.96 -21.41 3.77
N ASP A 96 2.54 -22.56 3.24
CA ASP A 96 3.05 -23.06 1.96
C ASP A 96 2.72 -22.09 0.81
N ARG A 97 3.76 -21.54 0.19
CA ARG A 97 3.62 -20.61 -0.95
C ARG A 97 3.00 -21.29 -2.17
N GLY A 98 3.15 -22.60 -2.34
CA GLY A 98 2.53 -23.37 -3.42
C GLY A 98 1.02 -23.53 -3.25
N SER A 99 0.52 -23.41 -2.02
CA SER A 99 -0.91 -23.55 -1.68
C SER A 99 -1.73 -22.25 -1.85
N VAL A 100 -1.07 -21.13 -2.14
CA VAL A 100 -1.72 -19.81 -2.26
C VAL A 100 -1.44 -19.16 -3.60
N TYR A 101 -2.39 -18.39 -4.09
CA TYR A 101 -2.22 -17.60 -5.31
C TYR A 101 -1.41 -16.33 -5.02
N ALA A 102 -1.72 -15.64 -3.93
CA ALA A 102 -1.02 -14.42 -3.54
C ALA A 102 -1.03 -14.22 -2.03
N PHE A 103 0.07 -13.67 -1.52
CA PHE A 103 0.13 -13.03 -0.21
C PHE A 103 -0.18 -11.55 -0.39
N CYS A 104 -1.06 -11.01 0.44
CA CYS A 104 -1.57 -9.66 0.28
C CYS A 104 -1.51 -8.86 1.59
N VAL A 105 -1.33 -7.55 1.46
CA VAL A 105 -1.56 -6.57 2.52
C VAL A 105 -2.64 -5.60 2.05
N SER A 106 -3.59 -5.31 2.93
CA SER A 106 -4.64 -4.32 2.71
C SER A 106 -4.44 -3.18 3.68
N PHE A 107 -4.21 -1.97 3.17
CA PHE A 107 -4.04 -0.77 3.97
C PHE A 107 -5.41 -0.17 4.32
N LEU A 108 -5.69 -0.05 5.61
CA LEU A 108 -6.91 0.57 6.12
C LEU A 108 -6.79 2.10 6.08
N LEU A 109 -7.90 2.75 5.73
CA LEU A 109 -8.03 4.20 5.70
C LEU A 109 -8.42 4.66 7.10
N ASP A 110 -7.64 5.57 7.67
CA ASP A 110 -7.91 6.24 8.95
C ASP A 110 -7.95 5.30 10.19
N PRO A 111 -7.46 5.73 11.37
CA PRO A 111 -7.60 4.97 12.62
C PRO A 111 -9.06 4.70 13.07
N SER A 112 -10.07 5.33 12.45
CA SER A 112 -11.50 5.12 12.75
C SER A 112 -12.07 3.80 12.21
N VAL A 113 -11.41 3.14 11.26
CA VAL A 113 -11.85 1.81 10.79
C VAL A 113 -11.42 0.77 11.82
N THR A 114 -12.40 0.15 12.49
CA THR A 114 -12.13 -0.96 13.39
C THR A 114 -11.62 -2.16 12.59
N PRO A 115 -10.38 -2.64 12.84
CA PRO A 115 -9.86 -3.78 12.11
C PRO A 115 -10.67 -5.05 12.41
N PRO A 116 -10.74 -6.01 11.45
CA PRO A 116 -11.45 -7.27 11.66
C PRO A 116 -10.76 -8.12 12.74
N VAL A 117 -11.54 -8.97 13.42
CA VAL A 117 -11.02 -9.93 14.39
C VAL A 117 -10.71 -11.25 13.70
N LEU A 118 -9.61 -11.90 14.10
CA LEU A 118 -9.22 -13.23 13.63
C LEU A 118 -9.86 -14.34 14.46
N PRO A 119 -10.12 -15.54 13.88
CA PRO A 119 -9.94 -15.87 12.46
C PRO A 119 -11.08 -15.31 11.58
N LEU A 120 -10.74 -14.91 10.35
CA LEU A 120 -11.72 -14.47 9.37
C LEU A 120 -11.35 -14.95 7.97
N ALA A 121 -12.32 -15.49 7.23
CA ALA A 121 -12.16 -15.97 5.87
C ALA A 121 -13.43 -15.76 5.05
N SER A 122 -13.29 -15.73 3.72
CA SER A 122 -14.43 -15.72 2.81
C SER A 122 -15.19 -17.04 2.87
N ALA A 123 -16.48 -17.02 2.55
CA ALA A 123 -17.31 -18.24 2.48
C ALA A 123 -16.76 -19.27 1.47
N ARG A 124 -16.12 -18.79 0.40
CA ARG A 124 -15.46 -19.61 -0.63
C ARG A 124 -14.09 -20.15 -0.20
N ARG A 125 -13.57 -19.74 0.96
CA ARG A 125 -12.22 -20.06 1.46
C ARG A 125 -11.09 -19.62 0.50
N ASP A 126 -11.40 -18.68 -0.38
CA ASP A 126 -10.47 -18.11 -1.36
C ASP A 126 -9.77 -16.83 -0.84
N VAL A 127 -10.19 -16.32 0.32
CA VAL A 127 -9.50 -15.28 1.08
C VAL A 127 -9.49 -15.68 2.54
N GLU A 128 -8.33 -15.57 3.20
CA GLU A 128 -8.17 -15.85 4.63
C GLU A 128 -7.22 -14.82 5.24
N LEU A 129 -7.63 -14.22 6.35
CA LEU A 129 -6.81 -13.27 7.08
C LEU A 129 -5.80 -14.02 7.94
N VAL A 130 -4.58 -13.50 7.97
CA VAL A 130 -3.44 -14.11 8.65
C VAL A 130 -2.97 -13.25 9.82
N ARG A 131 -2.99 -11.93 9.63
CA ARG A 131 -2.59 -10.97 10.67
C ARG A 131 -3.35 -9.67 10.51
N VAL A 132 -3.64 -9.04 11.63
CA VAL A 132 -4.28 -7.72 11.68
C VAL A 132 -3.45 -6.81 12.58
N THR A 133 -3.21 -5.60 12.10
CA THR A 133 -2.62 -4.49 12.85
C THR A 133 -3.66 -3.36 12.93
N PRO A 134 -3.41 -2.26 13.65
CA PRO A 134 -4.28 -1.08 13.61
C PRO A 134 -4.46 -0.49 12.20
N GLY A 135 -3.49 -0.69 11.29
CA GLY A 135 -3.48 -0.05 9.97
C GLY A 135 -3.52 -1.00 8.77
N GLU A 136 -3.34 -2.31 8.99
CA GLU A 136 -3.23 -3.30 7.92
C GLU A 136 -3.94 -4.60 8.26
N VAL A 137 -4.48 -5.20 7.19
CA VAL A 137 -4.93 -6.59 7.20
C VAL A 137 -4.07 -7.38 6.23
N LEU A 138 -3.36 -8.37 6.75
CA LEU A 138 -2.56 -9.30 5.96
C LEU A 138 -3.37 -10.57 5.72
N SER A 139 -3.40 -11.01 4.47
CA SER A 139 -4.26 -12.11 4.04
C SER A 139 -3.59 -12.94 2.96
N VAL A 140 -4.05 -14.18 2.82
CA VAL A 140 -3.78 -15.01 1.65
C VAL A 140 -4.98 -14.99 0.72
N SER A 141 -4.71 -14.96 -0.58
CA SER A 141 -5.67 -15.25 -1.64
C SER A 141 -5.35 -16.61 -2.23
N ARG A 142 -6.37 -17.42 -2.46
CA ARG A 142 -6.28 -18.72 -3.12
C ARG A 142 -7.12 -18.71 -4.39
N GLN A 143 -6.68 -19.48 -5.37
CA GLN A 143 -7.47 -19.72 -6.56
C GLN A 143 -8.44 -20.86 -6.29
N VAL A 144 -9.74 -20.54 -6.31
CA VAL A 144 -10.81 -21.54 -6.26
C VAL A 144 -11.51 -21.52 -7.61
N MET A 145 -11.51 -22.67 -8.29
CA MET A 145 -11.92 -22.80 -9.69
C MET A 145 -11.07 -21.92 -10.63
N LYS A 146 -11.69 -20.97 -11.34
CA LYS A 146 -11.06 -20.20 -12.43
C LYS A 146 -10.54 -18.82 -12.00
N ALA A 147 -10.75 -18.40 -10.75
CA ALA A 147 -10.36 -17.06 -10.32
C ALA A 147 -9.86 -17.03 -8.87
N PRO A 148 -8.83 -16.21 -8.57
CA PRO A 148 -8.39 -15.96 -7.20
C PRO A 148 -9.43 -15.16 -6.43
N GLY A 149 -9.48 -15.40 -5.11
CA GLY A 149 -10.22 -14.53 -4.20
C GLY A 149 -9.64 -13.11 -4.21
N SER A 150 -10.49 -12.10 -4.00
CA SER A 150 -10.06 -10.71 -3.90
C SER A 150 -10.10 -10.25 -2.44
N PRO A 151 -8.94 -10.14 -1.75
CA PRO A 151 -8.89 -9.57 -0.41
C PRO A 151 -9.47 -8.15 -0.37
N ASN A 152 -9.25 -7.37 -1.43
CA ASN A 152 -9.77 -6.01 -1.52
C ASN A 152 -11.30 -6.00 -1.44
N ALA A 153 -11.96 -6.75 -2.33
CA ALA A 153 -13.43 -6.80 -2.38
C ALA A 153 -14.03 -7.44 -1.13
N PHE A 154 -13.37 -8.47 -0.58
CA PHE A 154 -13.80 -9.13 0.65
C PHE A 154 -13.79 -8.16 1.84
N LEU A 155 -12.68 -7.45 2.05
CA LEU A 155 -12.52 -6.55 3.19
C LEU A 155 -13.35 -5.27 3.05
N GLU A 156 -13.49 -4.71 1.84
CA GLU A 156 -14.38 -3.55 1.62
C GLU A 156 -15.83 -3.88 1.98
N LYS A 157 -16.30 -5.07 1.56
CA LYS A 157 -17.64 -5.55 1.92
C LYS A 157 -17.78 -5.76 3.42
N HIS A 158 -16.75 -6.30 4.07
CA HIS A 158 -16.78 -6.60 5.50
C HIS A 158 -16.71 -5.35 6.38
N LEU A 159 -15.88 -4.37 6.01
CA LEU A 159 -15.59 -3.18 6.81
C LEU A 159 -16.42 -1.95 6.41
N GLY A 160 -17.07 -1.96 5.24
CA GLY A 160 -17.81 -0.81 4.73
C GLY A 160 -16.93 0.40 4.39
N SER A 161 -15.61 0.23 4.30
CA SER A 161 -14.64 1.30 4.06
C SER A 161 -13.75 0.98 2.86
N ARG A 162 -13.30 2.02 2.15
CA ARG A 162 -12.33 1.89 1.05
C ARG A 162 -10.95 1.60 1.60
N LEU A 163 -10.27 0.63 1.00
CA LEU A 163 -8.89 0.25 1.31
C LEU A 163 -8.07 0.11 0.03
N SER A 164 -6.78 -0.16 0.15
CA SER A 164 -5.96 -0.57 -0.99
C SER A 164 -5.19 -1.83 -0.68
N THR A 165 -5.36 -2.83 -1.54
CA THR A 165 -4.58 -4.07 -1.45
C THR A 165 -3.33 -3.99 -2.33
N ARG A 166 -2.22 -4.51 -1.82
CA ARG A 166 -0.99 -4.78 -2.58
C ARG A 166 -0.56 -6.22 -2.36
N GLU A 167 0.03 -6.81 -3.39
CA GLU A 167 0.77 -8.05 -3.17
C GLU A 167 1.93 -7.80 -2.22
N TRP A 168 2.14 -8.73 -1.30
CA TRP A 168 3.17 -8.64 -0.27
C TRP A 168 4.58 -8.50 -0.87
N ASN A 169 4.81 -9.09 -2.04
CA ASN A 169 6.07 -8.95 -2.78
C ASN A 169 6.39 -7.49 -3.16
N THR A 170 5.37 -6.65 -3.34
CA THR A 170 5.56 -5.19 -3.55
C THR A 170 6.22 -4.58 -2.32
N ILE A 171 5.74 -4.93 -1.12
CA ILE A 171 6.25 -4.37 0.14
C ILE A 171 7.65 -4.86 0.44
N THR A 172 7.91 -6.16 0.31
CA THR A 172 9.24 -6.72 0.59
C THR A 172 10.29 -6.15 -0.35
N ARG A 173 9.98 -5.97 -1.64
CA ARG A 173 10.90 -5.35 -2.61
C ARG A 173 11.08 -3.85 -2.37
N LEU A 174 10.02 -3.14 -1.95
CA LEU A 174 10.10 -1.73 -1.57
C LEU A 174 11.01 -1.56 -0.36
N VAL A 175 10.81 -2.34 0.70
CA VAL A 175 11.67 -2.34 1.90
C VAL A 175 13.11 -2.71 1.54
N LYS A 176 13.33 -3.74 0.73
CA LYS A 176 14.69 -4.11 0.29
C LYS A 176 15.40 -2.97 -0.45
N ARG A 177 14.67 -2.17 -1.24
CA ARG A 177 15.25 -1.07 -2.02
C ARG A 177 15.47 0.20 -1.19
N PHE A 178 14.54 0.53 -0.29
CA PHE A 178 14.49 1.84 0.38
C PHE A 178 14.73 1.79 1.89
N GLY A 179 14.82 0.58 2.46
CA GLY A 179 14.89 0.32 3.89
C GLY A 179 16.31 0.28 4.50
N GLN A 180 17.34 0.82 3.84
CA GLN A 180 18.68 0.94 4.44
C GLN A 180 18.91 2.35 5.03
N ALA A 181 19.53 2.54 6.19
CA ALA A 181 19.88 1.66 7.31
C ALA A 181 19.84 2.55 8.56
N GLY A 182 19.01 2.20 9.55
CA GLY A 182 18.82 2.97 10.78
C GLY A 182 19.25 2.17 12.00
N VAL A 183 20.57 2.17 12.23
CA VAL A 183 21.30 2.17 13.51
C VAL A 183 20.79 1.28 14.66
N GLY A 184 21.68 0.43 15.16
CA GLY A 184 21.69 0.01 16.57
C GLY A 184 21.91 -1.48 16.76
#